data_AF-A0A2H8TF47-F1
#
_entry.id   AF-A0A2H8TF47-F1
#
_cell.length_a   1.000
_cell.length_b   1.000
_cell.length_c   1.000
_cell.angle_alpha   90.00
_cell.angle_beta   90.00
_cell.angle_gamma   90.00
#
_symmetry.space_group_name_H-M   'P 1'
#
loop_
_entity.id
_entity.type
_entity.pdbx_description
1 polymer ?
#
loop_
_entity_poly.entity_id
_entity_poly.type
_entity_poly.pdbx_seq_one_letter_code
_entity_poly.pdbx_strand_id
1 'polypeptide(L)'
;MSEPAKGEELATAILKQKDRPNRLIVEEAINDDNSVIALSQAKMDELQLFRGDTVLLKGKRRKESVCIVLSDETCPDEKVRMNRVVRNNLRVRISDIVQIQQCPDVKYGKRIHVLPIDDTVEGLTG
;
A
#
# COMPACT_ATOMS: atom_id res chain seq x y z
N MET A 1 -33.81 22.66 -8.82
CA MET A 1 -32.71 22.11 -8.00
C MET A 1 -31.63 23.18 -7.95
N SER A 2 -31.42 23.78 -6.79
CA SER A 2 -30.49 24.89 -6.57
C SER A 2 -29.05 24.41 -6.64
N GLU A 3 -28.24 25.02 -7.51
CA GLU A 3 -26.78 24.84 -7.53
C GLU A 3 -26.21 25.22 -6.15
N PRO A 4 -25.39 24.38 -5.50
CA PRO A 4 -24.77 24.74 -4.23
C PRO A 4 -23.81 25.92 -4.44
N ALA A 5 -23.84 26.87 -3.50
CA ALA A 5 -23.05 28.08 -3.55
C ALA A 5 -21.54 27.75 -3.60
N LYS A 6 -20.81 28.33 -4.56
CA LYS A 6 -19.35 28.19 -4.77
C LYS A 6 -18.49 28.29 -3.50
N GLY A 7 -18.97 28.94 -2.43
CA GLY A 7 -18.29 29.05 -1.15
C GLY A 7 -18.22 27.74 -0.35
N GLU A 8 -19.25 26.89 -0.40
CA GLU A 8 -19.28 25.61 0.32
C GLU A 8 -18.38 24.55 -0.35
N GLU A 9 -18.24 24.62 -1.68
CA GLU A 9 -17.32 23.78 -2.43
C GLU A 9 -15.85 24.08 -2.12
N LEU A 10 -15.51 25.37 -1.91
CA LEU A 10 -14.16 25.79 -1.52
C LEU A 10 -13.86 25.41 -0.06
N ALA A 11 -14.84 25.55 0.83
CA ALA A 11 -14.70 25.16 2.24
C ALA A 11 -14.49 23.64 2.43
N THR A 12 -15.08 22.82 1.56
CA THR A 12 -14.95 21.34 1.59
C THR A 12 -13.88 20.80 0.64
N ALA A 13 -13.16 21.65 -0.10
CA ALA A 13 -12.16 21.24 -1.09
C ALA A 13 -10.99 20.42 -0.49
N ILE A 14 -10.70 20.57 0.81
CA ILE A 14 -9.70 19.78 1.53
C ILE A 14 -10.17 18.34 1.77
N LEU A 15 -11.48 18.13 1.91
CA LEU A 15 -12.10 16.82 2.12
C LEU A 15 -12.39 16.09 0.79
N LYS A 16 -12.47 16.81 -0.33
CA LYS A 16 -12.63 16.20 -1.66
C LYS A 16 -11.42 15.31 -1.95
N GLN A 17 -11.68 14.04 -2.25
CA GLN A 17 -10.65 13.12 -2.68
C GLN A 17 -10.08 13.64 -4.00
N LYS A 18 -8.86 14.17 -3.96
CA LYS A 18 -8.11 14.50 -5.17
C LYS A 18 -7.83 13.19 -5.88
N ASP A 19 -8.30 13.09 -7.11
CA ASP A 19 -7.98 11.98 -7.98
C ASP A 19 -6.47 11.95 -8.17
N ARG A 20 -5.85 10.92 -7.63
CA ARG A 20 -4.40 10.74 -7.62
C ARG A 20 -4.16 9.31 -8.05
N PRO A 21 -3.50 9.09 -9.19
CA PRO A 21 -3.36 7.76 -9.77
C PRO A 21 -2.62 6.80 -8.83
N ASN A 22 -1.80 7.34 -7.94
CA ASN A 22 -1.04 6.64 -6.93
C ASN A 22 -1.81 6.32 -5.63
N ARG A 23 -3.13 6.59 -5.56
CA ARG A 23 -3.99 6.19 -4.44
C ARG A 23 -4.80 4.96 -4.82
N LEU A 24 -4.60 3.87 -4.10
CA LEU A 24 -5.24 2.58 -4.38
C LEU A 24 -6.00 2.07 -3.17
N ILE A 25 -7.06 1.31 -3.45
CA ILE A 25 -7.90 0.69 -2.43
C ILE A 25 -7.32 -0.67 -2.05
N VAL A 26 -7.19 -0.92 -0.75
CA VAL A 26 -6.63 -2.18 -0.24
C VAL A 26 -7.63 -3.31 -0.40
N GLU A 27 -7.19 -4.38 -1.05
CA GLU A 27 -7.89 -5.66 -1.21
C GLU A 27 -7.07 -6.81 -0.59
N GLU A 28 -7.75 -7.91 -0.33
CA GLU A 28 -7.13 -9.13 0.16
C GLU A 28 -6.25 -9.78 -0.91
N ALA A 29 -5.03 -10.16 -0.53
CA ALA A 29 -4.13 -10.89 -1.41
C ALA A 29 -4.47 -12.37 -1.46
N ILE A 30 -4.24 -12.96 -2.64
CA ILE A 30 -4.27 -14.41 -2.86
C ILE A 30 -2.95 -15.04 -2.40
N ASN A 31 -1.84 -14.28 -2.49
CA ASN A 31 -0.52 -14.71 -2.07
C ASN A 31 -0.24 -14.33 -0.61
N ASP A 32 0.42 -15.22 0.13
CA ASP A 32 0.79 -15.05 1.53
C ASP A 32 2.23 -14.50 1.71
N ASP A 33 2.91 -14.12 0.63
CA ASP A 33 4.23 -13.47 0.71
C ASP A 33 4.14 -12.08 1.38
N ASN A 34 4.94 -11.89 2.43
CA ASN A 34 4.98 -10.68 3.25
C ASN A 34 5.65 -9.48 2.57
N SER A 35 6.34 -9.70 1.46
CA SER A 35 7.13 -8.68 0.75
C SER A 35 6.51 -8.27 -0.58
N VAL A 36 5.39 -8.86 -0.97
CA VAL A 36 4.82 -8.71 -2.31
C VAL A 36 3.47 -8.00 -2.25
N ILE A 37 3.25 -7.11 -3.22
CA ILE A 37 1.93 -6.59 -3.55
C ILE A 37 1.59 -6.89 -5.01
N ALA A 38 0.30 -7.03 -5.29
CA ALA A 38 -0.17 -7.24 -6.65
C ALA A 38 -0.98 -6.04 -7.14
N LEU A 39 -0.68 -5.61 -8.37
CA LEU A 39 -1.37 -4.54 -9.10
C LEU A 39 -1.80 -5.07 -10.46
N SER A 40 -2.81 -4.43 -11.06
CA SER A 40 -3.15 -4.71 -12.45
C SER A 40 -2.04 -4.24 -13.39
N GLN A 41 -1.96 -4.84 -14.58
CA GLN A 41 -0.97 -4.45 -15.59
C GLN A 41 -1.16 -2.99 -16.01
N ALA A 42 -2.40 -2.57 -16.27
CA ALA A 42 -2.72 -1.20 -16.65
C ALA A 42 -2.27 -0.18 -15.58
N LYS A 43 -2.43 -0.53 -14.29
CA LYS A 43 -2.05 0.37 -13.20
C LYS A 43 -0.54 0.50 -13.03
N MET A 44 0.20 -0.59 -13.27
CA MET A 44 1.65 -0.53 -13.28
C MET A 44 2.17 0.32 -14.44
N ASP A 45 1.59 0.19 -15.64
CA ASP A 45 1.98 0.98 -16.80
C ASP A 45 1.71 2.49 -16.57
N GLU A 46 0.57 2.82 -15.94
CA GLU A 46 0.22 4.20 -15.56
C GLU A 46 1.20 4.80 -14.54
N LEU A 47 1.64 4.00 -13.56
CA LEU A 47 2.59 4.40 -12.54
C LEU A 47 4.05 4.23 -12.96
N GLN A 48 4.30 3.78 -14.20
CA GLN A 48 5.62 3.48 -14.75
C GLN A 48 6.42 2.50 -13.87
N LEU A 49 5.72 1.52 -13.30
CA LEU A 49 6.29 0.46 -12.49
C LEU A 49 6.51 -0.78 -13.35
N PHE A 50 7.63 -1.45 -13.14
CA PHE A 50 7.90 -2.73 -13.77
C PHE A 50 7.78 -3.87 -12.77
N ARG A 51 7.54 -5.09 -13.29
CA ARG A 51 7.50 -6.29 -12.46
C ARG A 51 8.83 -6.47 -11.73
N GLY A 52 8.78 -6.53 -10.40
CA GLY A 52 9.96 -6.66 -9.55
C GLY A 52 10.49 -5.34 -8.98
N ASP A 53 9.89 -4.19 -9.34
CA ASP A 53 10.26 -2.91 -8.75
C ASP A 53 9.94 -2.84 -7.26
N THR A 54 10.82 -2.16 -6.53
CA THR A 54 10.61 -1.79 -5.13
C THR A 54 9.76 -0.54 -5.02
N VAL A 55 8.67 -0.65 -4.25
CA VAL A 55 7.73 0.44 -4.02
C VAL A 55 7.61 0.74 -2.53
N LEU A 56 7.47 2.02 -2.22
CA LEU A 56 7.15 2.53 -0.90
C LEU A 56 5.64 2.72 -0.78
N LEU A 57 5.04 2.00 0.14
CA LEU A 57 3.63 2.11 0.52
C LEU A 57 3.50 3.06 1.70
N LYS A 58 2.63 4.06 1.58
CA LYS A 58 2.29 4.98 2.66
C LYS A 58 0.87 4.67 3.13
N GLY A 59 0.77 4.26 4.39
CA GLY A 59 -0.46 3.91 5.07
C GLY A 59 -0.96 5.02 6.00
N LYS A 60 -1.70 4.63 7.03
CA LYS A 60 -2.22 5.54 8.06
C LYS A 60 -1.18 5.79 9.14
N ARG A 61 -1.39 6.83 9.96
CA ARG A 61 -0.54 7.17 11.11
C ARG A 61 0.96 7.29 10.76
N ARG A 62 1.28 7.79 9.56
CA ARG A 62 2.65 7.92 9.04
C ARG A 62 3.44 6.61 9.04
N LYS A 63 2.74 5.47 8.91
CA LYS A 63 3.37 4.17 8.74
C LYS A 63 3.65 3.93 7.27
N GLU A 64 4.85 3.45 7.01
CA GLU A 64 5.35 3.17 5.67
C GLU A 64 5.88 1.74 5.63
N SER A 65 5.83 1.12 4.47
CA SER A 65 6.37 -0.22 4.25
C SER A 65 6.89 -0.33 2.83
N VAL A 66 7.98 -1.09 2.64
CA VAL A 66 8.57 -1.34 1.33
C VAL A 66 8.13 -2.72 0.86
N CYS A 67 7.66 -2.81 -0.38
CA CYS A 67 7.23 -4.07 -0.99
C CYS A 67 7.72 -4.14 -2.44
N ILE A 68 7.68 -5.33 -3.00
CA ILE A 68 7.95 -5.62 -4.41
C ILE A 68 6.61 -5.71 -5.14
N VAL A 69 6.52 -5.08 -6.31
CA VAL A 69 5.30 -5.10 -7.13
C VAL A 69 5.31 -6.26 -8.12
N LEU A 70 4.18 -6.97 -8.22
CA LEU A 70 3.92 -8.00 -9.23
C LEU A 70 2.64 -7.68 -10.01
N SER A 71 2.63 -8.10 -11.28
CA SER A 71 1.46 -8.11 -12.15
C SER A 71 0.45 -9.17 -11.70
N ASP A 72 -0.82 -8.80 -11.59
CA ASP A 72 -1.93 -9.73 -11.45
C ASP A 72 -3.10 -9.25 -12.34
N GLU A 73 -3.42 -10.05 -13.36
CA GLU A 73 -4.50 -9.75 -14.33
C GLU A 73 -5.90 -9.83 -13.70
N THR A 74 -6.03 -10.48 -12.55
CA THR A 74 -7.31 -10.61 -11.84
C THR A 74 -7.58 -9.44 -10.90
N CYS A 75 -6.60 -8.55 -10.69
CA CYS A 75 -6.75 -7.33 -9.90
C CYS A 75 -7.39 -6.22 -10.74
N PRO A 76 -8.40 -5.51 -10.21
CA PRO A 76 -8.89 -4.29 -10.84
C PRO A 76 -7.92 -3.12 -10.63
N ASP A 77 -7.92 -2.17 -11.56
CA ASP A 77 -6.94 -1.07 -11.67
C ASP A 77 -6.91 -0.10 -10.48
N GLU A 78 -8.03 0.01 -9.75
CA GLU A 78 -8.16 0.89 -8.59
C GLU A 78 -7.72 0.23 -7.28
N LYS A 79 -7.42 -1.07 -7.30
CA LYS A 79 -7.10 -1.85 -6.10
C LYS A 79 -5.65 -2.30 -6.06
N VAL A 80 -5.19 -2.54 -4.84
CA VAL A 80 -3.91 -3.18 -4.53
C VAL A 80 -4.15 -4.34 -3.60
N ARG A 81 -3.62 -5.49 -3.96
CA ARG A 81 -3.67 -6.68 -3.11
C ARG A 81 -2.44 -6.76 -2.23
N MET A 82 -2.66 -6.95 -0.93
CA MET A 82 -1.59 -7.11 0.05
C MET A 82 -2.00 -8.02 1.21
N ASN A 83 -1.04 -8.78 1.75
CA ASN A 83 -1.23 -9.66 2.90
C ASN A 83 -1.64 -8.86 4.16
N ARG A 84 -2.36 -9.51 5.08
CA ARG A 84 -2.56 -9.09 6.48
C ARG A 84 -1.29 -8.53 7.15
N VAL A 85 -0.10 -9.11 6.94
CA VAL A 85 1.16 -8.59 7.53
C VAL A 85 1.47 -7.18 7.03
N VAL A 86 1.41 -6.95 5.71
CA VAL A 86 1.62 -5.62 5.12
C VAL A 86 0.55 -4.63 5.59
N ARG A 87 -0.72 -5.05 5.67
CA ARG A 87 -1.81 -4.22 6.20
C ARG A 87 -1.59 -3.81 7.66
N ASN A 88 -1.12 -4.74 8.50
CA ASN A 88 -0.80 -4.49 9.90
C ASN A 88 0.34 -3.48 10.04
N ASN A 89 1.40 -3.60 9.23
CA ASN A 89 2.52 -2.67 9.22
C ASN A 89 2.08 -1.25 8.85
N LEU A 90 1.19 -1.13 7.85
CA LEU A 90 0.64 0.15 7.36
C LEU A 90 -0.52 0.70 8.20
N ARG A 91 -1.03 -0.07 9.18
CA ARG A 91 -2.21 0.25 10.01
C ARG A 91 -3.47 0.54 9.18
N VAL A 92 -3.68 -0.25 8.13
CA VAL A 92 -4.83 -0.16 7.23
C VAL A 92 -5.72 -1.39 7.33
N ARG A 93 -7.00 -1.25 6.95
CA ARG A 93 -7.97 -2.33 6.80
C ARG A 93 -8.30 -2.53 5.32
N ILE A 94 -9.04 -3.60 5.01
CA ILE A 94 -9.62 -3.78 3.68
C ILE A 94 -10.50 -2.57 3.35
N SER A 95 -10.49 -2.14 2.09
CA SER A 95 -11.17 -0.95 1.59
C SER A 95 -10.61 0.40 2.07
N ASP A 96 -9.52 0.41 2.84
CA ASP A 96 -8.78 1.65 3.08
C ASP A 96 -7.96 2.05 1.86
N ILE A 97 -7.60 3.33 1.79
CA ILE A 97 -6.78 3.88 0.72
C ILE A 97 -5.32 3.95 1.17
N VAL A 98 -4.42 3.46 0.32
CA VAL A 98 -2.96 3.58 0.47
C VAL A 98 -2.37 4.38 -0.69
N GLN A 99 -1.21 4.98 -0.46
CA GLN A 99 -0.46 5.65 -1.52
C GLN A 99 0.77 4.83 -1.91
N ILE A 100 0.99 4.66 -3.22
CA ILE A 100 2.16 3.96 -3.78
C ILE A 100 3.13 4.98 -4.38
N GLN A 101 4.42 4.77 -4.13
CA GLN A 101 5.49 5.56 -4.72
C GLN A 101 6.65 4.63 -5.10
N GLN A 102 7.27 4.82 -6.27
CA GLN A 102 8.46 4.06 -6.64
C GLN A 102 9.62 4.40 -5.68
N CYS A 103 10.38 3.39 -5.28
CA CYS A 103 11.52 3.53 -4.37
C CYS A 103 12.75 2.83 -4.98
N PRO A 104 13.43 3.46 -5.95
CA PRO A 104 14.62 2.89 -6.58
C PRO A 104 15.85 2.93 -5.66
N ASP A 105 15.85 3.77 -4.62
CA ASP A 105 16.99 4.01 -3.73
C ASP A 105 17.16 2.94 -2.62
N VAL A 106 16.56 1.76 -2.77
CA VAL A 106 16.67 0.67 -1.79
C VAL A 106 18.08 0.07 -1.86
N LYS A 107 18.88 0.34 -0.83
CA LYS A 107 20.26 -0.17 -0.72
C LYS A 107 20.28 -1.50 0.04
N TYR A 108 21.26 -2.34 -0.29
CA TYR A 108 21.55 -3.54 0.50
C TYR A 108 21.94 -3.18 1.94
N GLY A 109 21.17 -3.72 2.89
CA GLY A 109 21.47 -3.59 4.31
C GLY A 109 22.74 -4.35 4.68
N LYS A 110 23.63 -3.73 5.45
CA LYS A 110 24.84 -4.41 5.95
C LYS A 110 24.55 -5.35 7.12
N ARG A 111 23.64 -4.94 8.01
CA ARG A 111 23.20 -5.67 9.21
C ARG A 111 21.77 -5.27 9.52
N ILE A 112 20.98 -6.22 10.00
CA ILE A 112 19.64 -6.00 10.54
C ILE A 112 19.59 -6.56 11.97
N HIS A 113 18.78 -5.94 12.82
CA HIS A 113 18.49 -6.43 14.17
C HIS A 113 17.01 -6.74 14.25
N VAL A 114 16.68 -8.01 14.52
CA VAL A 114 15.33 -8.51 14.64
C VAL A 114 15.19 -9.20 15.98
N LEU A 115 14.10 -8.94 16.68
CA LEU A 115 13.75 -9.57 17.94
C LEU A 115 12.40 -10.26 17.75
N PRO A 116 12.20 -11.47 18.29
CA PRO A 116 10.90 -12.08 18.32
C PRO A 116 9.94 -11.29 19.23
N ILE A 117 8.64 -11.52 19.08
CA ILE A 117 7.64 -10.98 19.98
C ILE A 117 7.48 -11.95 21.15
N ASP A 118 7.48 -11.45 22.38
CA ASP A 118 7.48 -12.24 23.62
C ASP A 118 6.38 -13.33 23.63
N ASP A 119 5.17 -13.00 23.14
CA ASP A 119 4.03 -13.93 23.08
C ASP A 119 4.18 -15.04 22.02
N THR A 120 5.08 -14.87 21.05
CA THR A 120 5.35 -15.86 19.99
C THR A 120 6.48 -16.83 20.34
N VAL A 121 7.19 -16.62 21.45
CA VAL A 121 8.34 -17.45 21.87
C VAL A 121 8.09 -18.25 23.14
N GLU A 122 6.91 -18.15 23.74
CA GLU A 122 6.55 -18.96 24.89
C GLU A 122 6.66 -20.47 24.55
N GLY A 123 7.52 -21.18 25.27
CA GLY A 123 7.75 -22.62 25.08
C GLY A 123 8.77 -22.99 24.00
N LEU A 124 9.30 -22.02 23.26
CA LEU A 124 10.47 -22.23 22.38
C LEU A 124 11.74 -22.10 23.22
N THR A 125 12.58 -23.13 23.20
CA THR A 125 13.89 -23.14 23.88
C THR A 125 14.98 -23.26 22.83
N GLY A 126 15.96 -22.35 22.89
CA GLY A 126 17.09 -22.23 21.98
C GLY A 126 17.99 -21.07 22.35
#